data_AF-A0A3M8CFJ1-F1
#
_entry.id   AF-A0A3M8CFJ1-F1
#
_cell.length_a   1.000
_cell.length_b   1.000
_cell.length_c   1.000
_cell.angle_alpha   90.00
_cell.angle_beta   90.00
_cell.angle_gamma   90.00
#
_symmetry.space_group_name_H-M   'P 1'
#
loop_
_entity.id
_entity.type
_entity.pdbx_description
1 polymer ?
#
loop_
_entity_poly.entity_id
_entity_poly.type
_entity_poly.pdbx_seq_one_letter_code
_entity_poly.pdbx_strand_id
1 'polypeptide(L)'
;RNLQKQMNTITHLLEQYDGMVNEGLITRTEAQNIIKPMLSGPLLTNGKRDMSKTDMTLGLGDFLFVFDSKGNMIMHPELEGKNLLEQTNPEGRFVLKEIMAAPNNVLLYQWKNPSDTEQKPMITVNHYFAPWDWHIGLATYETNFYGWFESLKYLLISIVLGSYVITAILLTLARRKEKALRNSAMMSEHLSHTNESILMTLAVALEERDSYTSGHSQRVAYYMREIAKQMGY
;
A
#
# COMPACT_ATOMS: atom_id res chain seq x y z
N ARG A 1 4.33 5.06 12.87
CA ARG A 1 4.23 5.16 14.35
C ARG A 1 5.00 3.99 14.94
N ASN A 2 5.77 4.15 16.01
CA ASN A 2 6.59 3.08 16.56
C ASN A 2 6.16 2.78 18.00
N LEU A 3 5.20 1.85 18.15
CA LEU A 3 4.69 1.39 19.44
C LEU A 3 5.82 0.85 20.33
N GLN A 4 6.86 0.24 19.75
CA GLN A 4 8.02 -0.22 20.50
C GLN A 4 8.79 0.93 21.15
N LYS A 5 8.95 2.07 20.44
CA LYS A 5 9.60 3.25 21.04
C LYS A 5 8.80 3.80 22.21
N GLN A 6 7.48 3.86 22.09
CA GLN A 6 6.59 4.27 23.18
C GLN A 6 6.70 3.30 24.36
N MET A 7 6.67 2.00 24.10
CA MET A 7 6.86 0.97 25.13
C MET A 7 8.20 1.16 25.86
N ASN A 8 9.30 1.39 25.14
CA ASN A 8 10.59 1.64 25.76
C ASN A 8 10.59 2.91 26.64
N THR A 9 9.90 3.97 26.23
CA THR A 9 9.73 5.17 27.05
C THR A 9 8.94 4.86 28.34
N ILE A 10 7.89 4.05 28.25
CA ILE A 10 7.11 3.61 29.42
C ILE A 10 8.00 2.77 30.35
N THR A 11 8.75 1.82 29.81
CA THR A 11 9.68 0.99 30.58
C THR A 11 10.71 1.84 31.32
N HIS A 12 11.36 2.79 30.65
CA HIS A 12 12.33 3.67 31.31
C HIS A 12 11.71 4.55 32.39
N LEU A 13 10.47 5.02 32.20
CA LEU A 13 9.76 5.74 33.24
C LEU A 13 9.52 4.84 34.46
N LEU A 14 9.08 3.60 34.25
CA LEU A 14 8.87 2.63 35.33
C LEU A 14 10.17 2.30 36.06
N GLU A 15 11.28 2.11 35.33
CA GLU A 15 12.61 1.90 35.90
C GLU A 15 13.05 3.08 36.77
N GLN A 16 12.78 4.31 36.35
CA GLN A 16 13.09 5.51 37.13
C GLN A 16 12.33 5.53 38.47
N TYR A 17 11.03 5.26 38.45
CA TYR A 17 10.23 5.23 39.67
C TYR A 17 10.56 4.03 40.56
N ASP A 18 10.88 2.87 39.98
CA ASP A 18 11.37 1.72 40.74
C ASP A 18 12.70 2.04 41.43
N GLY A 19 13.59 2.78 40.76
CA GLY A 19 14.81 3.33 41.37
C GLY A 19 14.52 4.16 42.61
N MET A 20 13.56 5.10 42.54
CA MET A 20 13.14 5.91 43.68
C MET A 20 12.54 5.07 44.82
N VAL A 21 11.83 3.99 44.49
CA VAL A 21 11.29 3.04 45.47
C VAL A 21 12.42 2.27 46.16
N ASN A 22 13.41 1.81 45.40
CA ASN A 22 14.58 1.08 45.92
C ASN A 22 15.47 1.97 46.80
N GLU A 23 15.54 3.27 46.50
CA GLU A 23 16.23 4.28 47.32
C GLU A 23 15.42 4.69 48.57
N GLY A 24 14.18 4.24 48.70
CA GLY A 24 13.31 4.56 49.83
C GLY A 24 12.78 6.00 49.81
N LEU A 25 12.87 6.70 48.67
CA LEU A 25 12.36 8.07 48.51
C LEU A 25 10.83 8.12 48.49
N ILE A 26 10.22 7.09 47.91
CA ILE A 26 8.77 6.92 47.82
C ILE A 26 8.42 5.45 48.01
N THR A 27 7.22 5.16 48.49
CA THR A 27 6.70 3.79 48.55
C THR A 27 6.27 3.32 47.16
N ARG A 28 6.25 2.00 46.96
CA ARG A 28 5.72 1.40 45.71
C ARG A 28 4.29 1.86 45.42
N THR A 29 3.44 1.96 46.43
CA THR A 29 2.06 2.42 46.28
C THR A 29 2.00 3.87 45.82
N GLU A 30 2.84 4.75 46.38
CA GLU A 30 2.94 6.14 45.93
C GLU A 30 3.43 6.23 44.48
N ALA A 31 4.48 5.50 44.11
CA ALA A 31 4.98 5.43 42.74
C ALA A 31 3.88 5.01 41.76
N GLN A 32 3.12 3.97 42.10
CA GLN A 32 2.01 3.49 41.27
C GLN A 32 0.87 4.51 41.18
N ASN A 33 0.55 5.20 42.27
CA ASN A 33 -0.48 6.25 42.28
C ASN A 33 -0.10 7.46 41.43
N ILE A 34 1.20 7.76 41.30
CA ILE A 34 1.72 8.83 40.43
C ILE A 34 1.71 8.39 38.96
N ILE A 35 2.21 7.18 38.66
CA ILE A 35 2.40 6.72 37.28
C ILE A 35 1.09 6.36 36.59
N LYS A 36 0.16 5.68 37.27
CA LYS A 36 -1.11 5.24 36.67
C LYS A 36 -1.88 6.35 35.93
N PRO A 37 -2.12 7.54 36.54
CA PRO A 37 -2.81 8.62 35.84
C PRO A 37 -1.98 9.21 34.68
N MET A 38 -0.66 9.22 34.78
CA MET A 38 0.21 9.69 33.70
C MET A 38 0.13 8.78 32.46
N LEU A 39 0.03 7.46 32.67
CA LEU A 39 0.01 6.46 31.60
C LEU A 39 -1.37 6.19 31.00
N SER A 40 -2.46 6.33 31.77
CA SER A 40 -3.81 5.96 31.30
C SER A 40 -4.91 6.94 31.70
N GLY A 41 -4.54 8.12 32.19
CA GLY A 41 -5.48 9.14 32.65
C GLY A 41 -6.01 8.87 34.06
N PRO A 42 -6.63 9.88 34.69
CA PRO A 42 -7.15 9.77 36.05
C PRO A 42 -8.32 8.78 36.11
N LEU A 43 -8.43 8.07 37.25
CA LEU A 43 -9.54 7.18 37.52
C LEU A 43 -10.79 8.01 37.89
N LEU A 44 -11.89 7.77 37.18
CA LEU A 44 -13.17 8.43 37.40
C LEU A 44 -14.00 7.68 38.45
N THR A 45 -15.01 8.36 38.99
CA THR A 45 -15.93 7.80 40.01
C THR A 45 -16.72 6.58 39.53
N ASN A 46 -16.84 6.39 38.21
CA ASN A 46 -17.51 5.24 37.60
C ASN A 46 -16.59 4.02 37.41
N GLY A 47 -15.34 4.07 37.89
CA GLY A 47 -14.36 3.00 37.75
C GLY A 47 -13.70 2.90 36.36
N LYS A 48 -13.96 3.86 35.46
CA LYS A 48 -13.27 3.98 34.17
C LYS A 48 -12.17 5.04 34.24
N ARG A 49 -11.19 4.98 33.33
CA ARG A 49 -10.15 6.02 33.22
C ARG A 49 -10.49 7.05 32.14
N ASP A 50 -10.20 8.31 32.44
CA ASP A 50 -10.34 9.41 31.48
C ASP A 50 -9.13 9.47 30.54
N MET A 51 -9.20 8.70 29.46
CA MET A 51 -8.15 8.65 28.45
C MET A 51 -7.88 9.99 27.75
N SER A 52 -8.82 10.94 27.78
CA SER A 52 -8.63 12.26 27.15
C SER A 52 -7.60 13.13 27.89
N LYS A 53 -7.33 12.81 29.15
CA LYS A 53 -6.38 13.49 30.03
C LYS A 53 -5.13 12.66 30.30
N THR A 54 -4.74 11.82 29.34
CA THR A 54 -3.49 11.07 29.43
C THR A 54 -2.34 12.01 29.08
N ASP A 55 -1.42 12.23 30.01
CA ASP A 55 -0.23 13.08 29.79
C ASP A 55 0.71 12.48 28.74
N MET A 56 0.75 11.15 28.67
CA MET A 56 1.50 10.45 27.64
C MET A 56 0.76 10.53 26.31
N THR A 57 1.48 10.96 25.27
CA THR A 57 0.96 11.06 23.89
C THR A 57 0.78 9.68 23.27
N LEU A 58 -0.24 8.96 23.72
CA LEU A 58 -0.77 7.78 23.04
C LEU A 58 -1.45 8.26 21.75
N GLY A 59 -1.29 7.53 20.64
CA GLY A 59 -2.02 7.86 19.43
C GLY A 59 -3.52 7.82 19.69
N LEU A 60 -4.32 8.57 18.90
CA LEU A 60 -5.79 8.49 18.97
C LEU A 60 -6.25 7.03 18.86
N GLY A 61 -6.86 6.53 19.95
CA GLY A 61 -7.36 5.16 20.07
C GLY A 61 -6.34 4.12 20.55
N ASP A 62 -5.10 4.52 20.83
CA ASP A 62 -4.12 3.67 21.52
C ASP A 62 -4.40 3.72 23.03
N PHE A 63 -4.30 2.58 23.70
CA PHE A 63 -4.45 2.51 25.15
C PHE A 63 -3.48 1.54 25.76
N LEU A 64 -3.14 1.80 27.02
CA LEU A 64 -2.26 0.96 27.80
C LEU A 64 -3.08 0.15 28.80
N PHE A 65 -2.71 -1.11 28.95
CA PHE A 65 -3.25 -1.97 30.01
C PHE A 65 -2.12 -2.69 30.74
N VAL A 66 -2.34 -2.97 32.03
CA VAL A 66 -1.38 -3.63 32.90
C VAL A 66 -2.07 -4.67 33.75
N PHE A 67 -1.48 -5.85 33.87
CA PHE A 67 -1.96 -6.92 34.74
C PHE A 67 -0.82 -7.63 35.46
N ASP A 68 -1.13 -8.26 36.60
CA ASP A 68 -0.16 -9.11 37.31
C ASP A 68 -0.12 -10.54 36.75
N SER A 69 0.84 -11.35 37.20
CA SER A 69 0.95 -12.76 36.78
C SER A 69 -0.21 -13.63 37.25
N LYS A 70 -1.13 -13.11 38.10
CA LYS A 70 -2.38 -13.77 38.49
C LYS A 70 -3.56 -13.36 37.59
N GLY A 71 -3.33 -12.48 36.62
CA GLY A 71 -4.33 -11.96 35.70
C GLY A 71 -5.24 -10.88 36.28
N ASN A 72 -4.88 -10.28 37.43
CA ASN A 72 -5.59 -9.14 37.97
C ASN A 72 -5.23 -7.89 37.17
N MET A 73 -6.25 -7.20 36.68
CA MET A 73 -6.07 -6.01 35.87
C MET A 73 -5.76 -4.80 36.77
N ILE A 74 -4.51 -4.37 36.77
CA ILE A 74 -3.98 -3.28 37.60
C ILE A 74 -4.31 -1.92 37.00
N MET A 75 -4.34 -1.86 35.67
CA MET A 75 -4.65 -0.66 34.91
C MET A 75 -5.32 -1.03 33.60
N HIS A 76 -6.52 -0.52 33.36
CA HIS A 76 -7.22 -0.67 32.09
C HIS A 76 -8.28 0.44 32.00
N PRO A 77 -8.58 1.00 30.80
CA PRO A 77 -9.60 2.05 30.67
C PRO A 77 -10.97 1.68 31.24
N GLU A 78 -11.36 0.40 31.14
CA GLU A 78 -12.70 -0.08 31.51
C GLU A 78 -12.76 -1.36 32.37
N LEU A 79 -11.64 -2.02 32.61
CA LEU A 79 -11.60 -3.37 33.20
C LEU A 79 -10.68 -3.45 34.43
N GLU A 80 -10.27 -2.30 34.97
CA GLU A 80 -9.42 -2.24 36.16
C GLU A 80 -10.09 -2.94 37.35
N GLY A 81 -9.31 -3.70 38.10
CA GLY A 81 -9.75 -4.49 39.25
C GLY A 81 -10.37 -5.85 38.92
N LYS A 82 -10.60 -6.18 37.64
CA LYS A 82 -11.12 -7.50 37.24
C LYS A 82 -9.99 -8.51 37.04
N ASN A 83 -10.27 -9.78 37.32
CA ASN A 83 -9.37 -10.87 36.95
C ASN A 83 -9.79 -11.45 35.59
N LEU A 84 -8.88 -11.44 34.63
CA LEU A 84 -9.14 -11.91 33.26
C LEU A 84 -8.31 -13.14 32.87
N LEU A 85 -7.68 -13.82 33.83
CA LEU A 85 -6.75 -14.93 33.55
C LEU A 85 -7.43 -16.07 32.77
N GLU A 86 -8.66 -16.38 33.17
CA GLU A 86 -9.50 -17.43 32.55
C GLU A 86 -10.50 -16.87 31.55
N GLN A 87 -10.41 -15.58 31.20
CA GLN A 87 -11.28 -14.99 30.19
C GLN A 87 -10.73 -15.27 28.80
N THR A 88 -11.57 -15.84 27.95
CA THR A 88 -11.27 -15.95 26.51
C THR A 88 -11.76 -14.72 25.77
N ASN A 89 -11.08 -14.39 24.68
CA ASN A 89 -11.64 -13.48 23.69
C ASN A 89 -12.79 -14.17 22.92
N PRO A 90 -13.51 -13.46 22.03
CA PRO A 90 -14.58 -14.06 21.22
C PRO A 90 -14.16 -15.24 20.33
N GLU A 91 -12.87 -15.39 20.03
CA GLU A 91 -12.31 -16.50 19.25
C GLU A 91 -11.96 -17.72 20.14
N GLY A 92 -12.19 -17.66 21.45
CA GLY A 92 -11.84 -18.71 22.41
C GLY A 92 -10.37 -18.70 22.87
N ARG A 93 -9.60 -17.66 22.55
CA ARG A 93 -8.19 -17.52 22.92
C ARG A 93 -8.00 -16.87 24.29
N PHE A 94 -7.09 -17.41 25.09
CA PHE A 94 -6.69 -16.84 26.38
C PHE A 94 -5.61 -15.76 26.18
N VAL A 95 -6.03 -14.56 25.77
CA VAL A 95 -5.10 -13.48 25.37
C VAL A 95 -4.06 -13.16 26.46
N LEU A 96 -4.45 -13.09 27.74
CA LEU A 96 -3.50 -12.82 28.83
C LEU A 96 -2.43 -13.91 28.95
N LYS A 97 -2.82 -15.19 28.83
CA LYS A 97 -1.87 -16.31 28.90
C LYS A 97 -0.90 -16.27 27.73
N GLU A 98 -1.36 -15.88 26.55
CA GLU A 98 -0.50 -15.70 25.38
C GLU A 98 0.50 -14.55 25.54
N ILE A 99 0.05 -13.42 26.10
CA ILE A 99 0.92 -12.28 26.43
C ILE A 99 2.01 -12.71 27.42
N MET A 100 1.64 -13.47 28.47
CA MET A 100 2.58 -13.98 29.47
C MET A 100 3.58 -14.99 28.89
N ALA A 101 3.18 -15.78 27.88
CA ALA A 101 4.03 -16.78 27.24
C ALA A 101 5.08 -16.15 26.29
N ALA A 102 4.78 -14.98 25.73
CA ALA A 102 5.65 -14.26 24.81
C ALA A 102 5.85 -12.80 25.24
N PRO A 103 6.47 -12.55 26.40
CA PRO A 103 6.76 -11.18 26.84
C PRO A 103 7.74 -10.56 25.84
N ASN A 104 7.58 -9.27 25.53
CA ASN A 104 8.38 -8.52 24.54
C ASN A 104 8.07 -8.85 23.07
N ASN A 105 6.88 -9.39 22.78
CA ASN A 105 6.44 -9.64 21.40
C ASN A 105 5.21 -8.80 21.02
N VAL A 106 4.95 -8.72 19.72
CA VAL A 106 3.71 -8.18 19.16
C VAL A 106 2.67 -9.29 19.09
N LEU A 107 1.46 -9.04 19.59
CA LEU A 107 0.33 -9.96 19.52
C LEU A 107 -0.82 -9.31 18.74
N LEU A 108 -1.43 -10.10 17.85
CA LEU A 108 -2.66 -9.75 17.13
C LEU A 108 -3.80 -10.63 17.62
N TYR A 109 -4.92 -10.00 17.99
CA TYR A 109 -6.08 -10.70 18.52
C TYR A 109 -7.36 -9.88 18.35
N GLN A 110 -8.51 -10.54 18.31
CA GLN A 110 -9.80 -9.88 18.41
C GLN A 110 -10.11 -9.57 19.87
N TRP A 111 -10.61 -8.36 20.14
CA TRP A 111 -11.07 -7.97 21.47
C TRP A 111 -12.35 -7.15 21.37
N LYS A 112 -13.17 -7.22 22.43
CA LYS A 112 -14.37 -6.41 22.56
C LYS A 112 -14.33 -5.71 23.91
N ASN A 113 -14.08 -4.41 23.92
CA ASN A 113 -14.21 -3.65 25.16
C ASN A 113 -15.70 -3.53 25.54
N PRO A 114 -16.02 -3.27 26.83
CA PRO A 114 -17.41 -3.10 27.24
C PRO A 114 -18.16 -1.99 26.49
N SER A 115 -17.46 -0.93 26.06
CA SER A 115 -18.05 0.16 25.26
C SER A 115 -18.11 -0.14 23.75
N ASP A 116 -17.48 -1.22 23.27
CA ASP A 116 -17.50 -1.56 21.85
C ASP A 116 -18.80 -2.27 21.46
N THR A 117 -19.39 -1.84 20.34
CA THR A 117 -20.57 -2.51 19.76
C THR A 117 -20.21 -3.89 19.21
N GLU A 118 -19.06 -3.99 18.55
CA GLU A 118 -18.56 -5.19 17.87
C GLU A 118 -17.13 -5.50 18.29
N GLN A 119 -16.69 -6.74 18.10
CA GLN A 119 -15.30 -7.11 18.30
C GLN A 119 -14.42 -6.43 17.25
N LYS A 120 -13.22 -6.01 17.65
CA LYS A 120 -12.27 -5.31 16.79
C LYS A 120 -10.90 -5.98 16.86
N PRO A 121 -10.18 -6.03 15.74
CA PRO A 121 -8.80 -6.49 15.72
C PRO A 121 -7.89 -5.49 16.43
N MET A 122 -7.09 -6.01 17.36
CA MET A 122 -6.12 -5.30 18.17
C MET A 122 -4.71 -5.74 17.82
N ILE A 123 -3.79 -4.78 17.80
CA ILE A 123 -2.35 -5.01 17.76
C ILE A 123 -1.79 -4.51 19.09
N THR A 124 -1.08 -5.38 19.81
CA THR A 124 -0.48 -5.02 21.10
C THR A 124 1.01 -5.33 21.12
N VAL A 125 1.80 -4.34 21.56
CA VAL A 125 3.19 -4.56 21.94
C VAL A 125 3.22 -4.86 23.44
N ASN A 126 3.83 -5.98 23.80
CA ASN A 126 3.85 -6.45 25.18
C ASN A 126 5.23 -6.22 25.81
N HIS A 127 5.28 -5.99 27.10
CA HIS A 127 6.52 -5.94 27.88
C HIS A 127 6.27 -6.46 29.30
N TYR A 128 7.21 -7.21 29.87
CA TYR A 128 7.13 -7.65 31.26
C TYR A 128 8.11 -6.88 32.14
N PHE A 129 7.56 -6.11 33.08
CA PHE A 129 8.30 -5.35 34.07
C PHE A 129 8.35 -6.14 35.39
N ALA A 130 9.41 -6.93 35.54
CA ALA A 130 9.59 -7.87 36.65
C ALA A 130 9.55 -7.24 38.06
N PRO A 131 10.13 -6.03 38.34
CA PRO A 131 10.16 -5.48 39.69
C PRO A 131 8.77 -5.36 40.32
N TRP A 132 7.76 -5.04 39.51
CA TRP A 132 6.39 -4.88 39.98
C TRP A 132 5.45 -6.02 39.58
N ASP A 133 5.97 -7.09 38.99
CA ASP A 133 5.16 -8.15 38.37
C ASP A 133 4.09 -7.58 37.42
N TRP A 134 4.50 -6.67 36.54
CA TRP A 134 3.58 -5.97 35.64
C TRP A 134 3.77 -6.46 34.21
N HIS A 135 2.75 -7.09 33.66
CA HIS A 135 2.61 -7.35 32.23
C HIS A 135 1.93 -6.15 31.59
N ILE A 136 2.65 -5.46 30.72
CA ILE A 136 2.25 -4.18 30.13
C ILE A 136 1.93 -4.42 28.65
N GLY A 137 0.71 -4.09 28.25
CA GLY A 137 0.28 -4.11 26.87
C GLY A 137 0.00 -2.70 26.38
N LEU A 138 0.71 -2.28 25.33
CA LEU A 138 0.39 -1.07 24.57
C LEU A 138 -0.41 -1.49 23.34
N ALA A 139 -1.72 -1.25 23.37
CA ALA A 139 -2.67 -1.72 22.39
C ALA A 139 -3.15 -0.60 21.45
N THR A 140 -3.35 -0.95 20.19
CA THR A 140 -3.99 -0.08 19.19
C THR A 140 -4.96 -0.90 18.35
N TYR A 141 -6.00 -0.23 17.83
CA TYR A 141 -6.86 -0.85 16.83
C TYR A 141 -6.09 -1.03 15.51
N GLU A 142 -6.26 -2.18 14.88
CA GLU A 142 -5.64 -2.48 13.58
C GLU A 142 -5.99 -1.40 12.53
N THR A 143 -7.22 -0.90 12.54
CA THR A 143 -7.67 0.19 11.65
C THR A 143 -6.90 1.49 11.85
N ASN A 144 -6.51 1.81 13.08
CA ASN A 144 -5.69 2.99 13.38
C ASN A 144 -4.24 2.78 12.95
N PHE A 145 -3.75 1.53 13.05
CA PHE A 145 -2.42 1.17 12.61
C PHE A 145 -2.31 1.19 11.07
N TYR A 146 -3.30 0.68 10.35
CA TYR A 146 -3.32 0.61 8.89
C TYR A 146 -4.02 1.77 8.17
N GLY A 147 -4.67 2.69 8.89
CA GLY A 147 -5.41 3.79 8.26
C GLY A 147 -4.56 4.64 7.31
N TRP A 148 -3.26 4.78 7.58
CA TRP A 148 -2.33 5.46 6.67
C TRP A 148 -1.96 4.60 5.44
N PHE A 149 -1.94 3.28 5.58
CA PHE A 149 -1.72 2.35 4.48
C PHE A 149 -2.91 2.31 3.51
N GLU A 150 -4.12 2.63 3.95
CA GLU A 150 -5.28 2.72 3.06
C GLU A 150 -5.05 3.79 1.99
N SER A 151 -4.56 4.99 2.35
CA SER A 151 -4.20 6.01 1.37
C SER A 151 -3.09 5.56 0.42
N LEU A 152 -2.08 4.84 0.94
CA LEU A 152 -1.00 4.28 0.13
C LEU A 152 -1.52 3.21 -0.84
N LYS A 153 -2.45 2.35 -0.41
CA LYS A 153 -3.10 1.32 -1.23
C LYS A 153 -3.79 1.95 -2.43
N TYR A 154 -4.59 3.00 -2.22
CA TYR A 154 -5.26 3.69 -3.33
C TYR A 154 -4.29 4.41 -4.27
N LEU A 155 -3.19 4.96 -3.75
CA LEU A 155 -2.12 5.54 -4.57
C LEU A 155 -1.42 4.48 -5.43
N LEU A 156 -1.13 3.29 -4.89
CA LEU A 156 -0.53 2.20 -5.67
C LEU A 156 -1.49 1.70 -6.76
N ILE A 157 -2.77 1.54 -6.43
CA ILE A 157 -3.80 1.14 -7.40
C ILE A 157 -3.91 2.16 -8.53
N SER A 158 -3.87 3.47 -8.23
CA SER A 158 -3.96 4.51 -9.26
C SER A 158 -2.72 4.55 -10.16
N ILE A 159 -1.53 4.29 -9.64
CA ILE A 159 -0.30 4.15 -10.44
C ILE A 159 -0.42 2.96 -11.40
N VAL A 160 -0.87 1.81 -10.90
CA VAL A 160 -1.05 0.60 -11.72
C VAL A 160 -2.08 0.87 -12.83
N LEU A 161 -3.24 1.43 -12.50
CA LEU A 161 -4.26 1.81 -13.49
C LEU A 161 -3.71 2.83 -14.50
N GLY A 162 -2.98 3.84 -14.04
CA GLY A 162 -2.33 4.84 -14.88
C GLY A 162 -1.35 4.21 -15.88
N SER A 163 -0.57 3.21 -15.45
CA SER A 163 0.36 2.49 -16.33
C SER A 163 -0.36 1.73 -17.45
N TYR A 164 -1.52 1.12 -17.17
CA TYR A 164 -2.34 0.47 -18.18
C TYR A 164 -2.92 1.47 -19.18
N VAL A 165 -3.39 2.63 -18.71
CA VAL A 165 -3.90 3.70 -19.57
C VAL A 165 -2.80 4.25 -20.48
N ILE A 166 -1.61 4.51 -19.95
CA ILE A 166 -0.46 4.97 -20.75
C ILE A 166 -0.09 3.93 -21.80
N THR A 167 -0.04 2.65 -21.44
CA THR A 167 0.25 1.56 -22.36
C THR A 167 -0.79 1.48 -23.47
N ALA A 168 -2.08 1.61 -23.15
CA ALA A 168 -3.15 1.64 -24.12
C ALA A 168 -3.02 2.85 -25.08
N ILE A 169 -2.72 4.04 -24.56
CA ILE A 169 -2.48 5.23 -25.38
C ILE A 169 -1.31 5.01 -26.33
N LEU A 170 -0.17 4.53 -25.84
CA LEU A 170 1.01 4.26 -26.66
C LEU A 170 0.72 3.24 -27.76
N LEU A 171 -0.03 2.17 -27.46
CA LEU A 171 -0.45 1.19 -28.45
C LEU A 171 -1.38 1.80 -29.51
N THR A 172 -2.33 2.66 -29.13
CA THR A 172 -3.21 3.34 -30.10
C THR A 172 -2.43 4.30 -31.00
N LEU A 173 -1.48 5.05 -30.44
CA LEU A 173 -0.62 5.96 -31.21
C LEU A 173 0.32 5.18 -32.15
N ALA A 174 0.89 4.08 -31.69
CA ALA A 174 1.72 3.19 -32.51
C ALA A 174 0.93 2.65 -33.72
N ARG A 175 -0.28 2.12 -33.48
CA ARG A 175 -1.17 1.62 -34.55
C ARG A 175 -1.60 2.74 -35.52
N ARG A 176 -1.87 3.94 -35.02
CA ARG A 176 -2.20 5.11 -35.85
C ARG A 176 -1.02 5.49 -36.76
N LYS A 177 0.19 5.55 -36.21
CA LYS A 177 1.41 5.82 -36.98
C LYS A 177 1.67 4.75 -38.03
N GLU A 178 1.53 3.47 -37.68
CA GLU A 178 1.71 2.36 -38.62
C GLU A 178 0.73 2.45 -39.80
N LYS A 179 -0.56 2.69 -39.52
CA LYS A 179 -1.58 2.88 -40.57
C LYS A 179 -1.27 4.08 -41.47
N ALA A 180 -0.85 5.20 -40.88
CA ALA A 180 -0.50 6.40 -41.64
C ALA A 180 0.71 6.16 -42.57
N LEU A 181 1.75 5.48 -42.07
CA LEU A 181 2.93 5.13 -42.86
C LEU A 181 2.57 4.21 -44.03
N ARG A 182 1.79 3.14 -43.80
CA ARG A 182 1.32 2.24 -44.86
C ARG A 182 0.54 3.00 -45.94
N ASN A 183 -0.37 3.88 -45.54
CA ASN A 183 -1.14 4.69 -46.49
C ASN A 183 -0.24 5.63 -47.32
N SER A 184 0.75 6.26 -46.69
CA SER A 184 1.71 7.12 -47.40
C SER A 184 2.59 6.33 -48.38
N ALA A 185 3.01 5.11 -48.01
CA ALA A 185 3.79 4.24 -48.87
C ALA A 185 2.98 3.79 -50.11
N MET A 186 1.73 3.37 -49.92
CA MET A 186 0.83 3.02 -51.03
C MET A 186 0.55 4.22 -51.94
N MET A 187 0.36 5.41 -51.37
CA MET A 187 0.19 6.64 -52.16
C MET A 187 1.45 6.96 -52.98
N SER A 188 2.63 6.81 -52.39
CA SER A 188 3.92 7.00 -53.09
C SER A 188 4.08 6.04 -54.27
N GLU A 189 3.75 4.76 -54.07
CA GLU A 189 3.77 3.73 -55.12
C GLU A 189 2.77 4.06 -56.24
N HIS A 190 1.54 4.42 -55.88
CA HIS A 190 0.52 4.80 -56.85
C HIS A 190 0.90 6.05 -57.67
N LEU A 191 1.51 7.05 -57.03
CA LEU A 191 2.04 8.24 -57.70
C LEU A 191 3.18 7.87 -58.66
N SER A 192 4.08 6.95 -58.27
CA SER A 192 5.13 6.46 -59.14
C SER A 192 4.55 5.81 -60.41
N HIS A 193 3.59 4.91 -60.28
CA HIS A 193 2.92 4.29 -61.43
C HIS A 193 2.13 5.28 -62.29
N THR A 194 1.48 6.27 -61.67
CA THR A 194 0.74 7.30 -62.39
C THR A 194 1.70 8.19 -63.19
N ASN A 195 2.83 8.59 -62.60
CA ASN A 195 3.87 9.35 -63.30
C ASN A 195 4.43 8.57 -64.50
N GLU A 196 4.71 7.28 -64.34
CA GLU A 196 5.15 6.41 -65.43
C GLU A 196 4.10 6.34 -66.55
N SER A 197 2.83 6.13 -66.21
CA SER A 197 1.72 6.09 -67.17
C SER A 197 1.54 7.40 -67.94
N ILE A 198 1.66 8.55 -67.26
CA ILE A 198 1.59 9.87 -67.89
C ILE A 198 2.75 10.07 -68.86
N LEU A 199 3.98 9.73 -68.45
CA LEU A 199 5.17 9.83 -69.32
C LEU A 199 5.01 8.96 -70.58
N MET A 200 4.53 7.73 -70.42
CA MET A 200 4.25 6.83 -71.55
C MET A 200 3.16 7.40 -72.48
N THR A 201 2.08 7.92 -71.91
CA THR A 201 0.98 8.52 -72.70
C THR A 201 1.46 9.75 -73.47
N LEU A 202 2.26 10.61 -72.84
CA LEU A 202 2.86 11.79 -73.49
C LEU A 202 3.84 11.39 -74.59
N ALA A 203 4.67 10.36 -74.37
CA ALA A 203 5.59 9.85 -75.38
C ALA A 203 4.83 9.34 -76.62
N VAL A 204 3.76 8.55 -76.43
CA VAL A 204 2.92 8.07 -77.52
C VAL A 204 2.23 9.23 -78.25
N ALA A 205 1.67 10.20 -77.52
CA ALA A 205 1.04 11.37 -78.13
C ALA A 205 2.03 12.24 -78.94
N LEU A 206 3.27 12.37 -78.47
CA LEU A 206 4.34 13.03 -79.21
C LEU A 206 4.71 12.25 -80.49
N GLU A 207 4.81 10.93 -80.43
CA GLU A 207 5.05 10.08 -81.59
C GLU A 207 3.92 10.15 -82.62
N GLU A 208 2.65 10.23 -82.20
CA GLU A 208 1.51 10.35 -83.11
C GLU A 208 1.49 11.69 -83.85
N ARG A 209 2.01 12.75 -83.24
CA ARG A 209 2.09 14.07 -83.87
C ARG A 209 3.14 14.14 -84.99
N ASP A 210 4.20 13.33 -84.91
CA ASP A 210 5.24 13.26 -85.93
C ASP A 210 5.06 12.00 -86.81
N SER A 211 4.70 12.21 -88.08
CA SER A 211 4.42 11.12 -89.03
C SER A 211 5.60 10.18 -89.24
N TYR A 212 6.84 10.62 -88.99
CA TYR A 212 8.04 9.78 -89.10
C TYR A 212 8.20 8.80 -87.93
N THR A 213 7.74 9.17 -86.73
CA THR A 213 7.91 8.37 -85.50
C THR A 213 6.68 7.60 -85.07
N SER A 214 5.57 7.73 -85.81
CA SER A 214 4.32 7.05 -85.46
C SER A 214 4.46 5.52 -85.32
N GLY A 215 4.01 5.00 -84.17
CA GLY A 215 4.09 3.60 -83.80
C GLY A 215 5.52 3.07 -83.54
N HIS A 216 6.53 3.95 -83.45
CA HIS A 216 7.91 3.55 -83.21
C HIS A 216 8.06 2.86 -81.85
N SER A 217 7.54 3.45 -80.77
CA SER A 217 7.60 2.86 -79.43
C SER A 217 6.91 1.50 -79.35
N GLN A 218 5.78 1.32 -80.04
CA GLN A 218 5.06 0.03 -80.08
C GLN A 218 5.88 -1.06 -80.78
N ARG A 219 6.53 -0.72 -81.91
CA ARG A 219 7.42 -1.65 -82.62
C ARG A 219 8.65 -2.00 -81.79
N VAL A 220 9.27 -1.03 -81.14
CA VAL A 220 10.43 -1.25 -80.24
C VAL A 220 10.03 -2.14 -79.07
N ALA A 221 8.91 -1.86 -78.40
CA ALA A 221 8.41 -2.68 -77.30
C ALA A 221 8.10 -4.12 -77.73
N TYR A 222 7.53 -4.30 -78.93
CA TYR A 222 7.27 -5.63 -79.50
C TYR A 222 8.57 -6.42 -79.71
N TYR A 223 9.57 -5.83 -80.36
CA TYR A 223 10.84 -6.51 -80.60
C TYR A 223 11.62 -6.78 -79.32
N MET A 224 11.60 -5.86 -78.35
CA MET A 224 12.21 -6.08 -77.04
C MET A 224 11.60 -7.28 -76.31
N ARG A 225 10.26 -7.43 -76.37
CA ARG A 225 9.57 -8.56 -75.75
C ARG A 225 9.94 -9.89 -76.41
N GLU A 226 10.07 -9.92 -77.72
CA GLU A 226 10.49 -11.14 -78.42
C GLU A 226 11.97 -11.48 -78.18
N ILE A 227 12.85 -10.47 -78.10
CA ILE A 227 14.26 -10.70 -77.72
C ILE A 227 14.34 -11.24 -76.29
N ALA A 228 13.63 -10.64 -75.34
CA ALA A 228 13.61 -11.11 -73.94
C ALA A 228 13.15 -12.57 -73.82
N LYS A 229 12.10 -12.94 -74.56
CA LYS A 229 11.57 -14.31 -74.63
C LYS A 229 12.58 -15.30 -75.20
N GLN A 230 13.37 -14.89 -76.20
CA GLN A 230 14.46 -15.70 -76.73
C GLN A 230 15.65 -15.82 -75.76
N MET A 231 15.82 -14.86 -74.86
CA MET A 231 16.87 -14.84 -73.83
C MET A 231 16.46 -15.51 -72.51
N GLY A 232 15.22 -15.98 -72.38
CA GLY A 232 14.75 -16.74 -71.21
C GLY A 232 14.27 -15.92 -70.02
N TYR A 233 13.89 -14.66 -70.24
CA TYR A 233 13.23 -13.78 -69.25
C TYR A 233 11.71 -13.77 -69.43
#